data_AF-Q58KE4-F1
#
_entry.id   AF-Q58KE4-F1
#
_cell.length_a   1.000
_cell.length_b   1.000
_cell.length_c   1.000
_cell.angle_alpha   90.00
_cell.angle_beta   90.00
_cell.angle_gamma   90.00
#
_symmetry.space_group_name_H-M   'P 1'
#
loop_
_entity.id
_entity.type
_entity.pdbx_description
1 polymer ?
#
loop_
_entity_poly.entity_id
_entity_poly.type
_entity_poly.pdbx_seq_one_letter_code
_entity_poly.pdbx_strand_id
1 'polypeptide(L)'
;MNFIDRTKLLGHDTSNLKDGETISSTVVVKSIDDFRELFGSDVGDAARADISNALKEQKEPGATRMLPQVGWTRLIDYVYGNGTLSHNDKLLADSIFPIKITAVSANNLTIDTDEPYGPSAPPLLINVGTLTFDGGSISLLNTVGRIAADTLVVKKGGKKSYHVGIFGSKVEEGKKYPYDGEDGKTGSDPDPTAAGPGADKSPSSSGVCTGVGPGGDGKNGQDGVTGGDGGNGGDGLVSLSASITIKAFDSSSSTSIFAVQTQSGAGGNGGNGGAGGNGQDGGRGWQRL
;
A
#
# COMPACT_ATOMS: atom_id res chain seq x y z
N MET A 1 -9.11 -28.41 13.25
CA MET A 1 -10.24 -28.94 12.43
C MET A 1 -9.68 -29.71 11.22
N ASN A 2 -10.39 -30.65 10.57
CA ASN A 2 -9.95 -31.26 9.29
C ASN A 2 -10.55 -30.56 8.06
N PHE A 3 -10.05 -30.89 6.86
CA PHE A 3 -10.52 -30.29 5.61
C PHE A 3 -12.06 -30.37 5.43
N ILE A 4 -12.65 -31.53 5.71
CA ILE A 4 -14.09 -31.77 5.52
C ILE A 4 -14.92 -30.95 6.49
N ASP A 5 -14.49 -30.86 7.76
CA ASP A 5 -15.18 -30.06 8.77
C ASP A 5 -15.19 -28.57 8.37
N ARG A 6 -14.06 -28.05 7.88
CA ARG A 6 -13.95 -26.66 7.37
C ARG A 6 -14.82 -26.42 6.14
N THR A 7 -14.88 -27.38 5.23
CA THR A 7 -15.74 -27.31 4.03
C THR A 7 -17.22 -27.14 4.41
N LYS A 8 -17.69 -27.88 5.42
CA LYS A 8 -19.08 -27.77 5.88
C LYS A 8 -19.40 -26.38 6.43
N LEU A 9 -18.46 -25.73 7.13
CA LEU A 9 -18.63 -24.36 7.60
C LEU A 9 -18.81 -23.35 6.46
N LEU A 10 -18.20 -23.62 5.30
CA LEU A 10 -18.34 -22.79 4.10
C LEU A 10 -19.64 -23.08 3.33
N GLY A 11 -20.42 -24.09 3.73
CA GLY A 11 -21.60 -24.54 2.99
C GLY A 11 -21.29 -25.22 1.66
N HIS A 12 -20.03 -25.64 1.45
CA HIS A 12 -19.61 -26.34 0.24
C HIS A 12 -20.03 -27.82 0.30
N ASP A 13 -20.44 -28.38 -0.85
CA ASP A 13 -20.86 -29.78 -0.91
C ASP A 13 -19.65 -30.73 -0.79
N THR A 14 -19.65 -31.54 0.27
CA THR A 14 -18.56 -32.49 0.54
C THR A 14 -18.55 -33.70 -0.38
N SER A 15 -19.64 -34.06 -1.07
CA SER A 15 -19.61 -35.19 -2.03
C SER A 15 -18.76 -34.84 -3.24
N ASN A 16 -18.99 -33.67 -3.84
CA ASN A 16 -18.30 -33.22 -5.03
C ASN A 16 -16.77 -33.10 -4.82
N LEU A 17 -16.35 -32.71 -3.62
CA LEU A 17 -14.92 -32.61 -3.30
C LEU A 17 -14.22 -33.98 -3.23
N LYS A 18 -14.94 -35.04 -2.84
CA LYS A 18 -14.38 -36.40 -2.82
C LYS A 18 -14.12 -36.91 -4.23
N ASP A 19 -14.91 -36.44 -5.20
CA ASP A 19 -14.74 -36.76 -6.63
C ASP A 19 -13.62 -35.94 -7.28
N GLY A 20 -12.93 -35.08 -6.51
CA GLY A 20 -11.78 -34.30 -6.96
C GLY A 20 -12.13 -32.91 -7.49
N GLU A 21 -13.40 -32.49 -7.39
CA GLU A 21 -13.78 -31.14 -7.81
C GLU A 21 -13.14 -30.06 -6.93
N THR A 22 -12.86 -28.92 -7.54
CA THR A 22 -12.52 -27.68 -6.83
C THR A 22 -13.74 -26.77 -6.82
N ILE A 23 -14.22 -26.44 -5.64
CA ILE A 23 -15.35 -25.53 -5.44
C ILE A 23 -14.78 -24.15 -5.11
N SER A 24 -15.15 -23.14 -5.89
CA SER A 24 -14.87 -21.73 -5.61
C SER A 24 -16.20 -20.98 -5.52
N SER A 25 -16.42 -20.26 -4.42
CA SER A 25 -17.67 -19.53 -4.21
C SER A 25 -17.46 -18.22 -3.45
N THR A 26 -18.46 -17.35 -3.52
CA THR A 26 -18.54 -16.17 -2.65
C THR A 26 -19.39 -16.51 -1.44
N VAL A 27 -18.80 -16.46 -0.25
CA VAL A 27 -19.49 -16.73 1.02
C VAL A 27 -19.77 -15.41 1.72
N VAL A 28 -20.98 -15.25 2.25
CA VAL A 28 -21.35 -14.10 3.08
C VAL A 28 -21.10 -14.44 4.54
N VAL A 29 -20.18 -13.71 5.16
CA VAL A 29 -19.86 -13.81 6.58
C VAL A 29 -20.69 -12.76 7.31
N LYS A 30 -21.54 -13.18 8.25
CA LYS A 30 -22.58 -12.30 8.81
C LYS A 30 -22.11 -11.53 10.03
N SER A 31 -21.10 -12.03 10.73
CA SER A 31 -20.60 -11.47 11.98
C SER A 31 -19.09 -11.65 12.10
N ILE A 32 -18.48 -10.92 13.04
CA ILE A 32 -17.07 -11.12 13.40
C ILE A 32 -16.82 -12.49 14.06
N ASP A 33 -17.83 -13.08 14.68
CA ASP A 33 -17.73 -14.43 15.26
C ASP A 33 -17.64 -15.49 14.16
N ASP A 34 -18.49 -15.38 13.14
CA ASP A 34 -18.41 -16.21 11.93
C ASP A 34 -17.04 -16.03 11.26
N PHE A 35 -16.54 -14.79 11.19
CA PHE A 35 -15.22 -14.51 10.64
C PHE A 35 -14.10 -15.13 11.47
N ARG A 36 -14.18 -15.07 12.80
CA ARG A 36 -13.24 -15.72 13.72
C ARG A 36 -13.25 -17.23 13.55
N GLU A 37 -14.43 -17.83 13.39
CA GLU A 37 -14.56 -19.26 13.12
C GLU A 37 -13.93 -19.63 11.77
N LEU A 38 -14.13 -18.81 10.73
CA LEU A 38 -13.62 -19.07 9.39
C LEU A 38 -12.16 -18.68 9.18
N PHE A 39 -11.58 -17.74 9.92
CA PHE A 39 -10.20 -17.26 9.73
C PHE A 39 -9.26 -17.59 10.90
N GLY A 40 -9.78 -17.73 12.11
CA GLY A 40 -8.99 -17.97 13.31
C GLY A 40 -9.03 -19.40 13.86
N SER A 41 -9.99 -20.24 13.47
CA SER A 41 -10.26 -21.53 14.16
C SER A 41 -9.10 -22.52 14.27
N ASP A 42 -8.12 -22.50 13.36
CA ASP A 42 -6.95 -23.39 13.43
C ASP A 42 -5.70 -22.71 14.01
N VAL A 43 -5.79 -21.46 14.48
CA VAL A 43 -4.69 -20.81 15.20
C VAL A 43 -4.62 -21.40 16.61
N GLY A 44 -3.56 -22.16 16.87
CA GLY A 44 -3.33 -22.79 18.18
C GLY A 44 -3.01 -21.79 19.29
N ASP A 45 -3.23 -22.18 20.54
CA ASP A 45 -3.19 -21.29 21.71
C ASP A 45 -1.86 -20.53 21.86
N ALA A 46 -0.72 -21.19 21.59
CA ALA A 46 0.59 -20.56 21.61
C ALA A 46 0.70 -19.44 20.56
N ALA A 47 0.31 -19.72 19.31
CA ALA A 47 0.30 -18.73 18.25
C ALA A 47 -0.68 -17.58 18.53
N ARG A 48 -1.84 -17.87 19.13
CA ARG A 48 -2.79 -16.83 19.56
C ARG A 48 -2.15 -15.90 20.61
N ALA A 49 -1.43 -16.47 21.58
CA ALA A 49 -0.74 -15.69 22.59
C ALA A 49 0.37 -14.82 22.00
N ASP A 50 1.17 -15.38 21.08
CA ASP A 50 2.23 -14.65 20.38
C ASP A 50 1.66 -13.48 19.56
N ILE A 51 0.56 -13.72 18.83
CA ILE A 51 -0.15 -12.67 18.08
C ILE A 51 -0.65 -11.57 19.02
N SER A 52 -1.33 -11.93 20.12
CA SER A 52 -1.80 -10.95 21.11
C SER A 52 -0.66 -10.13 21.70
N ASN A 53 0.49 -10.75 21.97
CA ASN A 53 1.65 -10.05 22.53
C ASN A 53 2.25 -9.09 21.49
N ALA A 54 2.42 -9.53 20.25
CA ALA A 54 2.90 -8.69 19.16
C ALA A 54 1.99 -7.48 18.92
N LEU A 55 0.67 -7.66 18.98
CA LEU A 55 -0.29 -6.57 18.82
C LEU A 55 -0.26 -5.57 19.98
N LYS A 56 0.04 -6.01 21.21
CA LYS A 56 0.23 -5.10 22.37
C LYS A 56 1.51 -4.28 22.28
N GLU A 57 2.55 -4.83 21.65
CA GLU A 57 3.84 -4.16 21.47
C GLU A 57 3.82 -3.11 20.36
N GLN A 58 2.85 -3.18 19.44
CA GLN A 58 2.64 -2.13 18.46
C GLN A 58 2.23 -0.83 19.18
N LYS A 59 3.19 0.09 19.31
CA LYS A 59 2.92 1.45 19.77
C LYS A 59 1.99 2.11 18.77
N GLU A 60 0.80 2.46 19.25
CA GLU A 60 -0.20 3.21 18.49
C GLU A 60 0.45 4.46 17.86
N PRO A 61 0.45 4.60 16.53
CA PRO A 61 0.83 5.84 15.87
C PRO A 61 -0.05 6.96 16.39
N GLY A 62 0.55 8.06 16.84
CA GLY A 62 -0.20 9.20 17.37
C GLY A 62 -1.21 9.74 16.36
N ALA A 63 -2.49 9.53 16.63
CA ALA A 63 -3.63 10.38 16.25
C ALA A 63 -3.84 10.77 14.77
N THR A 64 -3.42 9.99 13.77
CA THR A 64 -3.82 10.22 12.37
C THR A 64 -5.16 9.56 12.03
N ARG A 65 -6.25 10.25 12.40
CA ARG A 65 -7.60 10.41 11.79
C ARG A 65 -8.29 9.35 10.89
N MET A 66 -7.77 8.15 10.70
CA MET A 66 -8.57 7.02 10.18
C MET A 66 -9.21 6.31 11.38
N LEU A 67 -10.38 5.66 11.20
CA LEU A 67 -11.11 4.86 12.22
C LEU A 67 -10.17 4.41 13.33
N PRO A 68 -10.42 4.70 14.63
CA PRO A 68 -9.39 4.63 15.66
C PRO A 68 -8.68 3.29 15.54
N GLN A 69 -7.41 3.30 15.10
CA GLN A 69 -6.65 2.09 14.73
C GLN A 69 -6.69 1.05 15.85
N VAL A 70 -6.77 1.52 17.09
CA VAL A 70 -7.03 0.74 18.30
C VAL A 70 -8.22 -0.24 18.17
N GLY A 71 -9.30 0.17 17.51
CA GLY A 71 -10.45 -0.69 17.21
C GLY A 71 -10.05 -1.85 16.31
N TRP A 72 -9.38 -1.57 15.19
CA TRP A 72 -8.91 -2.59 14.25
C TRP A 72 -7.94 -3.59 14.90
N THR A 73 -6.96 -3.11 15.68
CA THR A 73 -6.02 -3.98 16.42
C THR A 73 -6.77 -4.93 17.34
N ARG A 74 -7.81 -4.45 18.06
CA ARG A 74 -8.64 -5.30 18.93
C ARG A 74 -9.50 -6.30 18.14
N LEU A 75 -10.02 -5.93 16.97
CA LEU A 75 -10.75 -6.87 16.10
C LEU A 75 -9.80 -7.97 15.58
N ILE A 76 -8.57 -7.63 15.19
CA ILE A 76 -7.54 -8.59 14.76
C ILE A 76 -7.17 -9.52 15.93
N ASP A 77 -6.92 -8.96 17.12
CA ASP A 77 -6.60 -9.75 18.31
C ASP A 77 -7.76 -10.68 18.72
N TYR A 78 -9.01 -10.26 18.52
CA TYR A 78 -10.16 -11.12 18.73
C TYR A 78 -10.22 -12.31 17.76
N VAL A 79 -9.97 -12.06 16.46
CA VAL A 79 -10.04 -13.09 15.41
C VAL A 79 -8.88 -14.08 15.54
N TYR A 80 -7.65 -13.57 15.57
CA TYR A 80 -6.43 -14.36 15.45
C TYR A 80 -5.69 -14.58 16.78
N GLY A 81 -5.96 -13.76 17.80
CA GLY A 81 -5.31 -13.83 19.11
C GLY A 81 -6.23 -14.30 20.23
N ASN A 82 -5.97 -13.82 21.44
CA ASN A 82 -6.74 -14.07 22.67
C ASN A 82 -7.55 -12.85 23.12
N GLY A 83 -7.71 -11.85 22.25
CA GLY A 83 -8.48 -10.66 22.54
C GLY A 83 -9.94 -10.95 22.84
N THR A 84 -10.58 -10.05 23.58
CA THR A 84 -12.03 -10.03 23.82
C THR A 84 -12.61 -8.70 23.37
N LEU A 85 -13.82 -8.72 22.79
CA LEU A 85 -14.47 -7.50 22.32
C LEU A 85 -15.24 -6.79 23.44
N SER A 86 -14.99 -5.49 23.60
CA SER A 86 -15.87 -4.62 24.39
C SER A 86 -17.19 -4.34 23.64
N HIS A 87 -18.16 -3.70 24.30
CA HIS A 87 -19.40 -3.30 23.64
C HIS A 87 -19.17 -2.39 22.42
N ASN A 88 -18.26 -1.42 22.54
CA ASN A 88 -17.93 -0.52 21.43
C ASN A 88 -17.23 -1.24 20.27
N ASP A 89 -16.41 -2.25 20.56
CA ASP A 89 -15.76 -3.05 19.52
C ASP A 89 -16.77 -3.91 18.76
N LYS A 90 -17.80 -4.43 19.45
CA LYS A 90 -18.90 -5.15 18.81
C LYS A 90 -19.71 -4.23 17.89
N LEU A 91 -20.05 -3.01 18.33
CA LEU A 91 -20.72 -2.03 17.48
C LEU A 91 -19.88 -1.67 16.24
N LEU A 92 -18.56 -1.54 16.40
CA LEU A 92 -17.67 -1.33 15.26
C LEU A 92 -17.68 -2.53 14.32
N ALA A 93 -17.57 -3.75 14.83
CA ALA A 93 -17.66 -4.97 14.04
C ALA A 93 -19.01 -5.05 13.29
N ASP A 94 -20.13 -4.80 13.97
CA ASP A 94 -21.46 -4.81 13.38
C ASP A 94 -21.64 -3.77 12.26
N SER A 95 -20.85 -2.67 12.27
CA SER A 95 -20.84 -1.69 11.17
C SER A 95 -20.06 -2.14 9.93
N ILE A 96 -19.17 -3.13 10.08
CA ILE A 96 -18.34 -3.70 9.00
C ILE A 96 -19.03 -4.89 8.36
N PHE A 97 -19.71 -5.73 9.15
CA PHE A 97 -20.40 -6.93 8.69
C PHE A 97 -21.84 -6.61 8.24
N PRO A 98 -22.41 -7.38 7.28
CA PRO A 98 -21.84 -8.57 6.65
C PRO A 98 -20.78 -8.25 5.60
N ILE A 99 -19.80 -9.13 5.44
CA ILE A 99 -18.79 -9.05 4.37
C ILE A 99 -18.86 -10.27 3.46
N LYS A 100 -18.37 -10.11 2.23
CA LYS A 100 -18.20 -11.21 1.28
C LYS A 100 -16.76 -11.69 1.32
N ILE A 101 -16.55 -12.99 1.26
CA ILE A 101 -15.22 -13.61 1.12
C ILE A 101 -15.21 -14.52 -0.11
N THR A 102 -14.03 -14.72 -0.70
CA THR A 102 -13.80 -15.74 -1.72
C THR A 102 -13.34 -17.01 -1.01
N ALA A 103 -14.10 -18.09 -1.12
CA ALA A 103 -13.79 -19.37 -0.50
C ALA A 103 -13.48 -20.42 -1.58
N VAL A 104 -12.34 -21.08 -1.45
CA VAL A 104 -11.91 -22.20 -2.30
C VAL A 104 -11.82 -23.45 -1.45
N SER A 105 -12.44 -24.53 -1.90
CA SER A 105 -12.29 -25.86 -1.30
C SER A 105 -11.96 -26.91 -2.35
N ALA A 106 -10.95 -27.73 -2.08
CA ALA A 106 -10.55 -28.82 -2.96
C ALA A 106 -9.89 -29.93 -2.14
N ASN A 107 -10.15 -31.20 -2.48
CA ASN A 107 -9.40 -32.28 -1.84
C ASN A 107 -7.92 -32.23 -2.23
N ASN A 108 -7.61 -31.88 -3.49
CA ASN A 108 -6.27 -31.59 -3.97
C ASN A 108 -6.31 -30.31 -4.78
N LEU A 109 -5.49 -29.33 -4.41
CA LEU A 109 -5.29 -28.10 -5.16
C LEU A 109 -3.84 -28.00 -5.61
N THR A 110 -3.62 -27.86 -6.91
CA THR A 110 -2.29 -27.62 -7.48
C THR A 110 -2.18 -26.16 -7.91
N ILE A 111 -1.11 -25.50 -7.47
CA ILE A 111 -0.72 -24.16 -7.87
C ILE A 111 0.48 -24.29 -8.81
N ASP A 112 0.19 -24.32 -10.10
CA ASP A 112 1.16 -24.40 -11.20
C ASP A 112 1.37 -23.06 -11.93
N THR A 113 0.49 -22.09 -11.68
CA THR A 113 0.58 -20.69 -12.11
C THR A 113 0.68 -19.72 -10.94
N ASP A 114 1.16 -18.50 -11.22
CA ASP A 114 1.17 -17.40 -10.25
C ASP A 114 -0.26 -16.82 -10.12
N GLU A 115 -0.83 -16.86 -8.91
CA GLU A 115 -2.19 -16.44 -8.56
C GLU A 115 -2.17 -15.17 -7.70
N PRO A 116 -2.30 -13.96 -8.29
CA PRO A 116 -2.37 -12.71 -7.54
C PRO A 116 -3.79 -12.37 -7.06
N TYR A 117 -3.91 -12.02 -5.79
CA TYR A 117 -5.13 -11.52 -5.15
C TYR A 117 -4.92 -10.06 -4.71
N GLY A 118 -5.42 -9.13 -5.53
CA GLY A 118 -5.16 -7.69 -5.44
C GLY A 118 -5.86 -6.94 -4.28
N PRO A 119 -5.50 -5.67 -4.05
CA PRO A 119 -5.93 -4.82 -2.91
C PRO A 119 -7.43 -4.54 -2.80
N SER A 120 -8.22 -4.88 -3.82
CA SER A 120 -9.68 -4.74 -3.84
C SER A 120 -10.39 -6.09 -3.83
N ALA A 121 -9.65 -7.20 -3.70
CA ALA A 121 -10.23 -8.52 -3.64
C ALA A 121 -10.93 -8.73 -2.29
N PRO A 122 -12.07 -9.44 -2.26
CA PRO A 122 -12.63 -9.95 -1.01
C PRO A 122 -11.58 -10.78 -0.25
N PRO A 123 -11.66 -10.86 1.09
CA PRO A 123 -10.81 -11.78 1.85
C PRO A 123 -10.83 -13.18 1.25
N LEU A 124 -9.66 -13.80 1.14
CA LEU A 124 -9.49 -15.11 0.53
C LEU A 124 -9.42 -16.20 1.61
N LEU A 125 -10.13 -17.30 1.41
CA LEU A 125 -10.03 -18.50 2.22
C LEU A 125 -9.82 -19.72 1.32
N ILE A 126 -8.63 -20.32 1.38
CA ILE A 126 -8.30 -21.58 0.72
C ILE A 126 -8.30 -22.68 1.78
N ASN A 127 -9.21 -23.64 1.65
CA ASN A 127 -9.32 -24.81 2.52
C ASN A 127 -9.13 -26.09 1.68
N VAL A 128 -8.01 -26.79 1.86
CA VAL A 128 -7.69 -27.94 1.01
C VAL A 128 -7.24 -29.15 1.81
N GLY A 129 -7.43 -30.33 1.23
CA GLY A 129 -6.81 -31.57 1.73
C GLY A 129 -5.30 -31.49 1.49
N THR A 130 -4.90 -31.54 0.22
CA THR A 130 -3.51 -31.40 -0.23
C THR A 130 -3.32 -30.11 -1.02
N LEU A 131 -2.38 -29.27 -0.60
CA LEU A 131 -1.89 -28.13 -1.37
C LEU A 131 -0.58 -28.50 -2.05
N THR A 132 -0.52 -28.46 -3.38
CA THR A 132 0.69 -28.75 -4.16
C THR A 132 1.17 -27.48 -4.86
N PHE A 133 2.41 -27.07 -4.63
CA PHE A 133 3.08 -26.08 -5.47
C PHE A 133 3.91 -26.78 -6.53
N ASP A 134 3.58 -26.53 -7.80
CA ASP A 134 4.23 -27.12 -8.97
C ASP A 134 4.64 -26.04 -9.98
N GLY A 135 5.36 -25.03 -9.49
CA GLY A 135 5.88 -23.91 -10.28
C GLY A 135 5.08 -22.60 -10.20
N GLY A 136 3.95 -22.61 -9.52
CA GLY A 136 3.15 -21.41 -9.26
C GLY A 136 3.40 -20.79 -7.87
N SER A 137 2.66 -19.72 -7.58
CA SER A 137 2.69 -19.03 -6.30
C SER A 137 1.34 -18.38 -5.99
N ILE A 138 1.04 -18.12 -4.72
CA ILE A 138 -0.12 -17.33 -4.28
C ILE A 138 0.39 -15.99 -3.76
N SER A 139 -0.12 -14.88 -4.29
CA SER A 139 0.25 -13.53 -3.82
C SER A 139 -0.95 -12.81 -3.25
N LEU A 140 -0.96 -12.53 -1.95
CA LEU A 140 -1.95 -11.72 -1.26
C LEU A 140 -1.45 -10.28 -1.20
N LEU A 141 -2.01 -9.39 -2.03
CA LEU A 141 -1.59 -7.99 -2.16
C LEU A 141 -2.58 -7.08 -1.43
N ASN A 142 -2.26 -6.65 -0.21
CA ASN A 142 -3.17 -5.92 0.68
C ASN A 142 -4.53 -6.65 0.81
N THR A 143 -4.48 -7.97 0.94
CA THR A 143 -5.67 -8.83 0.99
C THR A 143 -5.61 -9.70 2.23
N VAL A 144 -6.71 -9.74 3.00
CA VAL A 144 -6.82 -10.67 4.12
C VAL A 144 -6.92 -12.09 3.57
N GLY A 145 -6.11 -13.02 4.09
CA GLY A 145 -6.04 -14.37 3.54
C GLY A 145 -5.96 -15.47 4.61
N ARG A 146 -6.63 -16.60 4.38
CA ARG A 146 -6.37 -17.84 5.09
C ARG A 146 -6.06 -18.95 4.10
N ILE A 147 -4.96 -19.66 4.34
CA ILE A 147 -4.61 -20.88 3.63
C ILE A 147 -4.53 -21.99 4.67
N ALA A 148 -5.42 -22.98 4.58
CA ALA A 148 -5.44 -24.15 5.44
C ALA A 148 -5.31 -25.41 4.59
N ALA A 149 -4.26 -26.19 4.82
CA ALA A 149 -4.02 -27.46 4.15
C ALA A 149 -3.75 -28.57 5.18
N ASP A 150 -4.30 -29.75 4.95
CA ASP A 150 -3.95 -30.92 5.76
C ASP A 150 -2.55 -31.44 5.38
N THR A 151 -2.23 -31.47 4.08
CA THR A 151 -0.92 -31.84 3.54
C THR A 151 -0.39 -30.77 2.60
N LEU A 152 0.90 -30.45 2.69
CA LEU A 152 1.61 -29.57 1.75
C LEU A 152 2.67 -30.35 0.98
N VAL A 153 2.71 -30.16 -0.34
CA VAL A 153 3.70 -30.71 -1.26
C VAL A 153 4.34 -29.57 -2.05
N VAL A 154 5.67 -29.53 -2.12
CA VAL A 154 6.40 -28.57 -2.97
C VAL A 154 7.25 -29.33 -3.98
N LYS A 155 6.73 -29.48 -5.20
CA LYS A 155 7.38 -30.27 -6.26
C LYS A 155 8.46 -29.52 -7.01
N LYS A 156 8.27 -28.22 -7.24
CA LYS A 156 9.26 -27.34 -7.86
C LYS A 156 8.97 -25.89 -7.49
N GLY A 157 10.02 -25.09 -7.39
CA GLY A 157 9.90 -23.64 -7.28
C GLY A 157 9.35 -23.02 -8.58
N GLY A 158 8.73 -21.85 -8.44
CA GLY A 158 8.24 -21.06 -9.56
C GLY A 158 9.22 -19.99 -10.03
N LYS A 159 8.70 -19.03 -10.82
CA LYS A 159 9.44 -17.81 -11.19
C LYS A 159 9.67 -16.88 -10.01
N LYS A 160 8.78 -16.93 -9.01
CA LYS A 160 8.87 -16.17 -7.76
C LYS A 160 9.79 -16.88 -6.77
N SER A 161 10.46 -16.11 -5.92
CA SER A 161 11.27 -16.61 -4.79
C SER A 161 10.45 -17.18 -3.63
N TYR A 162 9.12 -17.17 -3.74
CA TYR A 162 8.17 -17.60 -2.72
C TYR A 162 7.07 -18.44 -3.32
N HIS A 163 6.42 -19.22 -2.46
CA HIS A 163 5.21 -19.97 -2.77
C HIS A 163 3.98 -19.21 -2.29
N VAL A 164 4.09 -18.56 -1.12
CA VAL A 164 3.06 -17.63 -0.63
C VAL A 164 3.70 -16.28 -0.33
N GLY A 165 3.20 -15.25 -0.99
CA GLY A 165 3.58 -13.87 -0.78
C GLY A 165 2.48 -13.10 -0.07
N ILE A 166 2.81 -12.42 1.02
CA ILE A 166 1.89 -11.56 1.77
C ILE A 166 2.44 -10.15 1.70
N PHE A 167 1.91 -9.36 0.79
CA PHE A 167 2.47 -8.06 0.45
C PHE A 167 1.49 -6.95 0.78
N GLY A 168 2.02 -5.80 1.15
CA GLY A 168 1.29 -4.56 1.00
C GLY A 168 1.07 -4.23 -0.47
N SER A 169 0.28 -3.20 -0.73
CA SER A 169 0.09 -2.70 -2.08
C SER A 169 1.11 -1.60 -2.35
N LYS A 170 1.86 -1.73 -3.45
CA LYS A 170 2.46 -0.57 -4.11
C LYS A 170 1.34 0.19 -4.81
N VAL A 171 1.41 1.51 -4.79
CA VAL A 171 0.61 2.35 -5.67
C VAL A 171 0.88 1.92 -7.11
N GLU A 172 -0.16 1.73 -7.92
CA GLU A 172 0.03 1.44 -9.34
C GLU A 172 0.80 2.59 -10.00
N GLU A 173 1.86 2.24 -10.74
CA GLU A 173 2.71 3.18 -11.48
C GLU A 173 1.83 4.04 -12.41
N GLY A 174 1.89 5.36 -12.25
CA GLY A 174 1.11 6.33 -13.03
C GLY A 174 -0.25 6.73 -12.43
N LYS A 175 -0.72 6.11 -11.35
CA LYS A 175 -1.90 6.60 -10.60
C LYS A 175 -1.47 7.58 -9.51
N LYS A 176 -1.48 8.86 -9.85
CA LYS A 176 -1.21 10.00 -8.96
C LYS A 176 -2.35 10.21 -7.94
N TYR A 177 -2.60 9.26 -7.05
CA TYR A 177 -3.56 9.37 -5.95
C TYR A 177 -3.20 8.39 -4.83
N PRO A 178 -3.15 8.79 -3.55
CA PRO A 178 -2.67 10.04 -2.94
C PRO A 178 -1.25 9.91 -2.31
N TYR A 179 -0.27 9.30 -3.00
CA TYR A 179 1.00 8.93 -2.34
C TYR A 179 2.29 9.47 -2.97
N ASP A 180 2.32 10.01 -4.18
CA ASP A 180 3.50 10.80 -4.60
C ASP A 180 3.32 12.24 -4.13
N GLY A 181 4.39 12.83 -3.61
CA GLY A 181 4.40 14.24 -3.25
C GLY A 181 4.15 15.12 -4.47
N GLU A 182 3.40 16.21 -4.29
CA GLU A 182 3.22 17.19 -5.36
C GLU A 182 4.57 17.85 -5.69
N ASP A 183 4.87 18.08 -6.97
CA ASP A 183 6.04 18.88 -7.32
C ASP A 183 5.89 20.29 -6.75
N GLY A 184 7.01 20.86 -6.31
CA GLY A 184 7.07 22.23 -5.84
C GLY A 184 6.71 23.19 -6.97
N LYS A 185 6.05 24.30 -6.59
CA LYS A 185 5.65 25.32 -7.56
C LYS A 185 6.88 25.99 -8.15
N THR A 186 6.91 26.19 -9.46
CA THR A 186 7.90 27.06 -10.09
C THR A 186 7.80 28.47 -9.52
N GLY A 187 8.93 29.04 -9.10
CA GLY A 187 9.01 30.41 -8.64
C GLY A 187 8.70 31.36 -9.78
N SER A 188 7.96 32.44 -9.50
CA SER A 188 7.62 33.43 -10.52
C SER A 188 8.85 34.25 -10.92
N ASP A 189 8.93 34.56 -12.21
CA ASP A 189 9.83 35.61 -12.69
C ASP A 189 9.40 36.97 -12.11
N PRO A 190 10.33 37.90 -11.85
CA PRO A 190 10.03 39.23 -11.38
C PRO A 190 9.36 40.07 -12.49
N ASP A 191 8.69 41.15 -12.12
CA ASP A 191 8.04 42.05 -13.09
C ASP A 191 9.09 42.62 -14.07
N PRO A 192 8.97 42.35 -15.39
CA PRO A 192 9.96 42.78 -16.37
C PRO A 192 10.07 44.31 -16.49
N THR A 193 9.14 45.08 -15.93
CA THR A 193 9.14 46.55 -15.93
C THR A 193 9.81 47.18 -14.70
N ALA A 194 10.18 46.38 -13.68
CA ALA A 194 10.76 46.90 -12.44
C ALA A 194 12.18 47.50 -12.61
N ALA A 195 13.01 46.93 -13.49
CA ALA A 195 14.32 47.47 -13.85
C ALA A 195 14.17 48.63 -14.85
N GLY A 196 13.83 49.81 -14.32
CA GLY A 196 13.75 51.02 -15.14
C GLY A 196 15.11 51.38 -15.78
N PRO A 197 15.12 51.89 -17.03
CA PRO A 197 16.34 52.39 -17.66
C PRO A 197 16.90 53.57 -16.87
N GLY A 198 18.21 53.78 -16.99
CA GLY A 198 18.86 54.95 -16.41
C GLY A 198 18.25 56.25 -16.94
N ALA A 199 18.22 57.29 -16.12
CA ALA A 199 17.64 58.57 -16.52
C ALA A 199 18.45 59.21 -17.67
N ASP A 200 17.78 59.50 -18.78
CA ASP A 200 18.35 60.25 -19.88
C ASP A 200 18.76 61.65 -19.39
N LYS A 201 20.00 62.04 -19.65
CA LYS A 201 20.40 63.46 -19.58
C LYS A 201 20.34 64.06 -20.98
N SER A 202 19.64 65.18 -21.08
CA SER A 202 19.58 65.97 -22.31
C SER A 202 20.33 67.29 -22.12
N PRO A 203 20.95 67.82 -23.19
CA PRO A 203 21.51 69.17 -23.15
C PRO A 203 20.42 70.20 -22.91
N SER A 204 20.79 71.33 -22.31
CA SER A 204 19.87 72.43 -22.00
C SER A 204 19.28 73.13 -23.24
N SER A 205 19.82 72.87 -24.43
CA SER A 205 19.34 73.43 -25.70
C SER A 205 19.61 72.48 -26.88
N SER A 206 18.66 72.37 -27.82
CA SER A 206 18.87 71.63 -29.07
C SER A 206 20.06 72.19 -29.86
N GLY A 207 20.99 71.31 -30.25
CA GLY A 207 22.13 71.66 -31.12
C GLY A 207 23.47 71.89 -30.40
N VAL A 208 23.52 71.77 -29.06
CA VAL A 208 24.75 71.87 -28.27
C VAL A 208 24.99 70.56 -27.53
N CYS A 209 25.93 69.74 -27.99
CA CYS A 209 26.28 68.45 -27.35
C CYS A 209 27.37 68.58 -26.27
N THR A 210 27.78 69.80 -25.91
CA THR A 210 28.81 70.04 -24.90
C THR A 210 28.19 70.18 -23.50
N GLY A 211 28.77 69.49 -22.50
CA GLY A 211 28.35 69.61 -21.10
C GLY A 211 27.24 68.66 -20.64
N VAL A 212 26.77 67.73 -21.50
CA VAL A 212 25.87 66.65 -21.06
C VAL A 212 26.69 65.64 -20.27
N GLY A 213 26.49 65.60 -18.95
CA GLY A 213 27.11 64.58 -18.10
C GLY A 213 26.63 63.17 -18.47
N PRO A 214 27.30 62.11 -17.97
CA PRO A 214 26.83 60.74 -18.16
C PRO A 214 25.37 60.62 -17.73
N GLY A 215 24.59 59.81 -18.48
CA GLY A 215 23.24 59.43 -18.07
C GLY A 215 23.24 58.75 -16.70
N GLY A 216 22.08 58.71 -16.06
CA GLY A 216 21.96 57.99 -14.79
C GLY A 216 22.19 56.49 -14.98
N ASP A 217 22.68 55.82 -13.93
CA ASP A 217 22.76 54.36 -13.92
C ASP A 217 21.37 53.75 -14.04
N GLY A 218 21.26 52.62 -14.74
CA GLY A 218 20.05 51.81 -14.72
C GLY A 218 19.79 51.25 -13.32
N LYS A 219 18.54 50.92 -13.03
CA LYS A 219 18.23 50.19 -11.79
C LYS A 219 18.69 48.74 -11.91
N ASN A 220 19.13 48.16 -10.79
CA ASN A 220 19.38 46.73 -10.72
C ASN A 220 18.09 45.96 -11.05
N GLY A 221 18.25 44.82 -11.74
CA GLY A 221 17.18 43.84 -11.90
C GLY A 221 16.77 43.26 -10.54
N GLN A 222 15.54 42.77 -10.46
CA GLN A 222 15.09 41.98 -9.32
C GLN A 222 15.49 40.51 -9.49
N ASP A 223 15.73 39.82 -8.37
CA ASP A 223 15.93 38.38 -8.37
C ASP A 223 14.62 37.65 -8.69
N GLY A 224 14.70 36.47 -9.30
CA GLY A 224 13.56 35.57 -9.43
C GLY A 224 13.12 35.01 -8.09
N VAL A 225 11.83 34.68 -7.96
CA VAL A 225 11.30 34.07 -6.74
C VAL A 225 11.79 32.62 -6.66
N THR A 226 12.17 32.16 -5.47
CA THR A 226 12.57 30.76 -5.25
C THR A 226 11.39 29.81 -5.55
N GLY A 227 11.68 28.67 -6.19
CA GLY A 227 10.69 27.61 -6.35
C GLY A 227 10.28 27.03 -5.00
N GLY A 228 9.07 26.47 -4.93
CA GLY A 228 8.58 25.79 -3.73
C GLY A 228 9.24 24.43 -3.54
N ASP A 229 9.25 23.92 -2.31
CA ASP A 229 9.63 22.54 -2.01
C ASP A 229 8.62 21.56 -2.62
N GLY A 230 9.10 20.37 -3.01
CA GLY A 230 8.23 19.25 -3.33
C GLY A 230 7.55 18.72 -2.07
N GLY A 231 6.34 18.17 -2.23
CA GLY A 231 5.62 17.50 -1.16
C GLY A 231 6.26 16.17 -0.77
N ASN A 232 5.94 15.69 0.43
CA ASN A 232 6.32 14.34 0.85
C ASN A 232 5.51 13.29 0.08
N GLY A 233 6.15 12.16 -0.23
CA GLY A 233 5.43 10.95 -0.59
C GLY A 233 4.62 10.43 0.61
N GLY A 234 3.44 9.89 0.34
CA GLY A 234 2.61 9.21 1.32
C GLY A 234 3.10 7.79 1.61
N ASP A 235 2.64 7.25 2.73
CA ASP A 235 3.01 5.92 3.19
C ASP A 235 2.48 4.81 2.29
N GLY A 236 3.22 3.70 2.20
CA GLY A 236 2.78 2.51 1.50
C GLY A 236 1.66 1.80 2.27
N LEU A 237 0.74 1.15 1.57
CA LEU A 237 -0.29 0.37 2.22
C LEU A 237 0.32 -0.88 2.86
N VAL A 238 0.05 -1.09 4.15
CA VAL A 238 0.52 -2.27 4.89
C VAL A 238 0.00 -3.57 4.27
N SER A 239 0.71 -4.67 4.47
CA SER A 239 0.13 -5.99 4.23
C SER A 239 -1.03 -6.23 5.21
N LEU A 240 -2.12 -6.80 4.73
CA LEU A 240 -3.23 -7.21 5.62
C LEU A 240 -2.95 -8.58 6.23
N SER A 241 -3.69 -8.91 7.29
CA SER A 241 -3.50 -10.15 8.06
C SER A 241 -3.69 -11.38 7.18
N ALA A 242 -2.75 -12.31 7.26
CA ALA A 242 -2.89 -13.62 6.63
C ALA A 242 -2.44 -14.74 7.57
N SER A 243 -3.18 -15.85 7.56
CA SER A 243 -2.87 -17.05 8.34
C SER A 243 -2.64 -18.25 7.43
N ILE A 244 -1.52 -18.94 7.62
CA ILE A 244 -1.19 -20.17 6.89
C ILE A 244 -1.11 -21.30 7.91
N THR A 245 -1.92 -22.34 7.72
CA THR A 245 -1.95 -23.53 8.58
C THR A 245 -1.73 -24.76 7.74
N ILE A 246 -0.61 -25.44 8.00
CA ILE A 246 -0.24 -26.69 7.35
C ILE A 246 -0.10 -27.74 8.45
N LYS A 247 -0.81 -28.86 8.36
CA LYS A 247 -0.68 -29.92 9.39
C LYS A 247 0.49 -30.85 9.14
N ALA A 248 0.73 -31.21 7.88
CA ALA A 248 1.80 -32.11 7.51
C ALA A 248 2.50 -31.62 6.23
N PHE A 249 3.81 -31.81 6.19
CA PHE A 249 4.61 -31.68 4.98
C PHE A 249 4.85 -33.08 4.42
N ASP A 250 4.55 -33.29 3.14
CA ASP A 250 4.96 -34.52 2.47
C ASP A 250 6.42 -34.39 2.05
N SER A 251 7.33 -34.79 2.93
CA SER A 251 8.77 -34.79 2.65
C SER A 251 9.20 -35.81 1.60
N SER A 252 8.36 -36.79 1.28
CA SER A 252 8.69 -37.83 0.29
C SER A 252 8.47 -37.36 -1.15
N SER A 253 7.48 -36.49 -1.34
CA SER A 253 7.13 -35.91 -2.64
C SER A 253 7.64 -34.47 -2.81
N SER A 254 8.06 -33.81 -1.73
CA SER A 254 8.61 -32.45 -1.78
C SER A 254 10.10 -32.46 -2.10
N THR A 255 10.49 -31.70 -3.11
CA THR A 255 11.89 -31.57 -3.57
C THR A 255 12.48 -30.20 -3.26
N SER A 256 11.66 -29.28 -2.72
CA SER A 256 12.03 -27.89 -2.49
C SER A 256 11.49 -27.38 -1.14
N ILE A 257 12.07 -26.28 -0.68
CA ILE A 257 11.68 -25.59 0.55
C ILE A 257 10.37 -24.83 0.30
N PHE A 258 9.40 -24.98 1.20
CA PHE A 258 8.26 -24.08 1.24
C PHE A 258 8.70 -22.71 1.74
N ALA A 259 8.41 -21.67 0.96
CA ALA A 259 8.90 -20.32 1.18
C ALA A 259 7.72 -19.35 1.27
N VAL A 260 7.66 -18.64 2.39
CA VAL A 260 6.70 -17.56 2.63
C VAL A 260 7.48 -16.25 2.64
N GLN A 261 7.01 -15.25 1.90
CA GLN A 261 7.62 -13.93 1.88
C GLN A 261 6.60 -12.89 2.30
N THR A 262 7.02 -11.97 3.16
CA THR A 262 6.20 -10.84 3.60
C THR A 262 6.89 -9.53 3.30
N GLN A 263 6.14 -8.52 2.85
CA GLN A 263 6.69 -7.18 2.63
C GLN A 263 5.59 -6.14 2.83
N SER A 264 5.88 -5.04 3.52
CA SER A 264 4.98 -3.88 3.54
C SER A 264 4.92 -3.21 2.16
N GLY A 265 3.89 -2.38 1.94
CA GLY A 265 3.85 -1.53 0.76
C GLY A 265 5.03 -0.55 0.76
N ALA A 266 5.54 -0.23 -0.43
CA ALA A 266 6.47 0.87 -0.57
C ALA A 266 5.70 2.19 -0.51
N GLY A 267 6.24 3.19 0.20
CA GLY A 267 5.73 4.56 0.14
C GLY A 267 5.88 5.14 -1.26
N GLY A 268 5.13 6.20 -1.53
CA GLY A 268 5.30 6.95 -2.77
C GLY A 268 6.55 7.83 -2.72
N ASN A 269 6.92 8.33 -3.88
CA ASN A 269 8.09 9.19 -4.03
C ASN A 269 7.79 10.60 -3.49
N GLY A 270 8.83 11.30 -3.03
CA GLY A 270 8.72 12.75 -2.83
C GLY A 270 8.48 13.47 -4.16
N GLY A 271 7.79 14.60 -4.10
CA GLY A 271 7.69 15.51 -5.25
C GLY A 271 9.03 16.16 -5.55
N ASN A 272 9.27 16.51 -6.81
CA ASN A 272 10.46 17.27 -7.17
C ASN A 272 10.35 18.69 -6.59
N GLY A 273 11.49 19.32 -6.26
CA GLY A 273 11.50 20.76 -5.97
C GLY A 273 11.09 21.58 -7.19
N GLY A 274 10.42 22.70 -6.97
CA GLY A 274 10.08 23.66 -8.01
C GLY A 274 11.31 24.38 -8.53
N ALA A 275 11.36 24.65 -9.84
CA ALA A 275 12.41 25.49 -10.39
C ALA A 275 12.31 26.92 -9.84
N GLY A 276 13.45 27.58 -9.58
CA GLY A 276 13.48 29.01 -9.29
C GLY A 276 13.07 29.84 -10.51
N GLY A 277 12.50 31.02 -10.26
CA GLY A 277 12.27 32.02 -11.29
C GLY A 277 13.60 32.57 -11.83
N ASN A 278 13.59 33.04 -13.06
CA ASN A 278 14.73 33.71 -13.65
C ASN A 278 14.89 35.10 -13.03
N GLY A 279 16.13 35.55 -12.80
CA GLY A 279 16.41 36.94 -12.44
C GLY A 279 16.13 37.90 -13.61
N GLN A 280 15.85 39.16 -13.28
CA GLN A 280 15.71 40.22 -14.27
C GLN A 280 17.08 40.74 -14.70
N ASP A 281 17.23 41.06 -15.99
CA ASP A 281 18.39 41.81 -16.47
C ASP A 281 18.42 43.22 -15.83
N GLY A 282 19.61 43.69 -15.48
CA GLY A 282 19.80 45.07 -15.03
C GLY A 282 19.42 46.09 -16.11
N GLY A 283 18.89 47.23 -15.69
CA GLY A 283 18.57 48.34 -16.58
C GLY A 283 19.81 48.82 -17.33
N ARG A 284 19.68 49.04 -18.65
CA ARG A 284 20.78 49.59 -19.45
C ARG A 284 21.02 51.05 -19.08
N GLY A 285 22.29 51.41 -18.86
CA GLY A 285 22.71 52.80 -18.84
C GLY A 285 22.68 53.37 -20.27
N TRP A 286 22.09 54.56 -20.44
CA TRP A 286 22.03 55.21 -21.75
C TRP A 286 23.00 56.39 -21.80
N GLN A 287 23.76 56.47 -22.88
CA GLN A 287 24.42 57.68 -23.35
C GLN A 287 23.84 57.99 -24.72
N ARG A 288 23.10 59.10 -24.84
CA ARG A 288 22.77 59.63 -26.17
C ARG A 288 24.03 60.29 -26.74
N LEU A 289 24.47 59.79 -27.88
CA LEU A 289 25.45 60.44 -28.76
C LEU A 289 24.84 61.68 -29.40
#